data_AF-A0A139DLJ0-F1
#
_entry.id   AF-A0A139DLJ0-F1
#
_cell.length_a   1.000
_cell.length_b   1.000
_cell.length_c   1.000
_cell.angle_alpha   90.00
_cell.angle_beta   90.00
_cell.angle_gamma   90.00
#
_symmetry.space_group_name_H-M   'P 1'
#
loop_
_entity.id
_entity.type
_entity.pdbx_description
1 polymer ?
#
loop_
_entity_poly.entity_id
_entity_poly.type
_entity_poly.pdbx_seq_one_letter_code
_entity_poly.pdbx_strand_id
1 'polypeptide(L)'
;MTATSVQRQSRPGRNLKTGLAQSPAELEAAQRLRYRVFSEEYGSDLGAETPGIDADRFDQACDHLLVTDADTGELVATSRILHQSAAEAIGGFYSAEEFDLGALTRLPGTMAELGRTCVHPDYRNGGTISLLWTELASWLVDRKVDYLIGCASISMADGGSRAWRIAQSLQRDHLTGPDCRVMPRRS
;
A
#
# COMPACT_ATOMS: atom_id res chain seq x y z
N MET A 1 25.28 33.00 -16.50
CA MET A 1 24.32 31.88 -16.52
C MET A 1 23.76 31.73 -15.12
N THR A 2 22.62 32.38 -14.86
CA THR A 2 21.95 32.40 -13.56
C THR A 2 21.15 31.11 -13.40
N ALA A 3 21.51 30.31 -12.39
CA ALA A 3 20.75 29.14 -11.98
C ALA A 3 19.43 29.59 -11.35
N THR A 4 18.32 29.26 -12.01
CA THR A 4 16.97 29.51 -11.50
C THR A 4 16.69 28.49 -10.39
N SER A 5 16.72 28.94 -9.13
CA SER A 5 16.26 28.13 -8.00
C SER A 5 14.74 27.95 -8.11
N VAL A 6 14.28 26.72 -8.33
CA VAL A 6 12.85 26.38 -8.24
C VAL A 6 12.48 26.40 -6.76
N GLN A 7 11.92 27.51 -6.28
CA GLN A 7 11.32 27.59 -4.95
C GLN A 7 10.08 26.67 -4.92
N ARG A 8 10.14 25.58 -4.15
CA ARG A 8 8.95 24.82 -3.75
C ARG A 8 8.07 25.71 -2.89
N GLN A 9 7.05 26.31 -3.48
CA GLN A 9 6.01 27.02 -2.74
C GLN A 9 5.20 26.01 -1.92
N SER A 10 5.20 26.16 -0.60
CA SER A 10 4.29 25.45 0.28
C SER A 10 2.87 25.97 0.02
N ARG A 11 2.06 25.20 -0.71
CA ARG A 11 0.64 25.53 -0.97
C ARG A 11 -0.18 25.43 0.33
N PRO A 12 -0.98 26.46 0.69
CA PRO A 12 -1.94 26.37 1.79
C PRO A 12 -2.99 25.29 1.51
N GLY A 13 -3.53 24.69 2.59
CA GLY A 13 -4.44 23.53 2.65
C GLY A 13 -4.89 22.93 1.32
N ARG A 14 -4.24 21.84 0.89
CA ARG A 14 -4.60 21.14 -0.36
C ARG A 14 -6.00 20.55 -0.28
N ASN A 15 -6.79 20.74 -1.33
CA ASN A 15 -8.14 20.20 -1.45
C ASN A 15 -8.05 18.73 -1.87
N LEU A 16 -7.93 17.82 -0.91
CA LEU A 16 -7.79 16.39 -1.17
C LEU A 16 -9.15 15.68 -1.08
N LYS A 17 -9.40 14.75 -2.01
CA LYS A 17 -10.59 13.89 -2.04
C LYS A 17 -10.18 12.43 -2.00
N THR A 18 -10.98 11.60 -1.34
CA THR A 18 -10.82 10.14 -1.34
C THR A 18 -11.90 9.46 -2.16
N GLY A 19 -11.63 8.22 -2.58
CA GLY A 19 -12.61 7.36 -3.21
C GLY A 19 -12.02 6.00 -3.61
N LEU A 20 -12.85 5.16 -4.22
CA LEU A 20 -12.42 3.91 -4.83
C LEU A 20 -12.28 4.07 -6.35
N ALA A 21 -11.32 3.38 -6.95
CA ALA A 21 -11.28 3.27 -8.41
C ALA A 21 -12.56 2.61 -8.93
N GLN A 22 -13.22 3.23 -9.91
CA GLN A 22 -14.46 2.74 -10.51
C GLN A 22 -14.32 2.44 -12.01
N SER A 23 -13.16 2.73 -12.58
CA SER A 23 -12.88 2.57 -14.00
C SER A 23 -11.48 1.99 -14.26
N PRO A 24 -11.26 1.35 -15.43
CA PRO A 24 -9.93 0.91 -15.83
C PRO A 24 -8.90 2.03 -15.89
N ALA A 25 -9.32 3.26 -16.25
CA ALA A 25 -8.45 4.43 -16.31
C ALA A 25 -7.93 4.85 -14.93
N GLU A 26 -8.78 4.78 -13.90
CA GLU A 26 -8.39 5.09 -12.52
C GLU A 26 -7.46 4.02 -11.94
N LEU A 27 -7.72 2.74 -12.25
CA LEU A 27 -6.82 1.64 -11.90
C LEU A 27 -5.43 1.83 -12.54
N GLU A 28 -5.39 2.15 -13.83
CA GLU A 28 -4.14 2.41 -14.54
C GLU A 28 -3.40 3.63 -13.97
N ALA A 29 -4.13 4.68 -13.54
CA ALA A 29 -3.54 5.83 -12.86
C ALA A 29 -2.90 5.43 -11.51
N ALA A 30 -3.56 4.57 -10.72
CA ALA A 30 -2.99 4.01 -9.50
C ALA A 30 -1.73 3.19 -9.78
N GLN A 31 -1.77 2.30 -10.79
CA GLN A 31 -0.62 1.50 -11.22
C GLN A 31 0.58 2.37 -11.64
N ARG A 32 0.34 3.46 -12.37
CA ARG A 32 1.39 4.43 -12.73
C ARG A 32 1.96 5.16 -11.52
N LEU A 33 1.11 5.57 -10.57
CA LEU A 33 1.58 6.22 -9.35
C LEU A 33 2.45 5.27 -8.53
N ARG A 34 2.02 4.02 -8.35
CA ARG A 34 2.80 2.96 -7.70
C ARG A 34 4.15 2.78 -8.38
N TYR A 35 4.17 2.61 -9.70
CA TYR A 35 5.41 2.48 -10.46
C TYR A 35 6.35 3.65 -10.20
N ARG A 36 5.89 4.90 -10.35
CA ARG A 36 6.71 6.09 -10.13
C ARG A 36 7.31 6.10 -8.72
N VAL A 37 6.48 5.91 -7.70
CA VAL A 37 6.93 5.98 -6.31
C VAL A 37 7.88 4.83 -5.96
N PHE A 38 7.56 3.60 -6.34
CA PHE A 38 8.38 2.45 -5.97
C PHE A 38 9.67 2.39 -6.81
N SER A 39 9.63 2.70 -8.11
CA SER A 39 10.84 2.72 -8.93
C SER A 39 11.83 3.79 -8.47
N GLU A 40 11.35 4.98 -8.06
CA GLU A 40 12.18 5.99 -7.42
C GLU A 40 12.78 5.52 -6.08
N GLU A 41 12.01 4.78 -5.28
CA GLU A 41 12.46 4.28 -3.97
C GLU A 41 13.46 3.11 -4.06
N TYR A 42 13.32 2.24 -5.05
CA TYR A 42 14.14 1.04 -5.21
C TYR A 42 15.22 1.17 -6.29
N GLY A 43 15.20 2.24 -7.09
CA GLY A 43 16.15 2.47 -8.16
C GLY A 43 16.10 1.42 -9.28
N SER A 44 14.97 0.74 -9.45
CA SER A 44 14.74 -0.30 -10.47
C SER A 44 13.30 -0.26 -10.97
N ASP A 45 13.01 -0.91 -12.10
CA ASP A 45 11.65 -1.06 -12.62
C ASP A 45 10.82 -2.11 -11.84
N LEU A 46 11.40 -2.71 -10.79
CA LEU A 46 10.81 -3.76 -9.97
C LEU A 46 10.34 -4.99 -10.76
N GLY A 47 10.89 -5.23 -11.94
CA GLY A 47 10.46 -6.33 -12.81
C GLY A 47 9.09 -6.10 -13.44
N ALA A 48 8.68 -4.84 -13.62
CA ALA A 48 7.42 -4.50 -14.26
C ALA A 48 7.29 -5.12 -15.65
N GLU A 49 6.20 -5.85 -15.88
CA GLU A 49 5.91 -6.46 -17.19
C GLU A 49 5.68 -5.40 -18.28
N THR A 50 5.07 -4.28 -17.89
CA THR A 50 4.84 -3.12 -18.77
C THR A 50 5.60 -1.92 -18.23
N PRO A 51 6.52 -1.31 -19.01
CA PRO A 51 7.25 -0.12 -18.57
C PRO A 51 6.32 0.99 -18.09
N GLY A 52 6.56 1.50 -16.88
CA GLY A 52 5.76 2.58 -16.30
C GLY A 52 4.52 2.13 -15.52
N ILE A 53 4.27 0.81 -15.40
CA ILE A 53 3.08 0.24 -14.78
C ILE A 53 3.51 -0.79 -13.73
N ASP A 54 3.17 -0.54 -12.46
CA ASP A 54 3.26 -1.55 -11.40
C ASP A 54 1.92 -2.25 -11.37
N ALA A 55 1.83 -3.46 -11.93
CA ALA A 55 0.62 -4.27 -11.99
C ALA A 55 0.91 -5.74 -11.72
N ASP A 56 -0.01 -6.43 -11.08
CA ASP A 56 0.05 -7.88 -10.88
C ASP A 56 -1.34 -8.54 -10.96
N ARG A 57 -1.37 -9.87 -10.87
CA ARG A 57 -2.59 -10.68 -10.97
C ARG A 57 -3.66 -10.35 -9.91
N PHE A 58 -3.29 -9.71 -8.80
CA PHE A 58 -4.22 -9.40 -7.71
C PHE A 58 -5.01 -8.12 -7.97
N ASP A 59 -4.52 -7.23 -8.84
CA ASP A 59 -5.12 -5.90 -9.02
C ASP A 59 -6.59 -5.95 -9.45
N GLN A 60 -7.00 -6.92 -10.26
CA GLN A 60 -8.39 -7.06 -10.72
C GLN A 60 -9.35 -7.51 -9.61
N ALA A 61 -8.83 -8.16 -8.56
CA ALA A 61 -9.62 -8.63 -7.42
C ALA A 61 -9.61 -7.65 -6.23
N CYS A 62 -8.77 -6.60 -6.30
CA CYS A 62 -8.65 -5.61 -5.25
C CYS A 62 -9.59 -4.43 -5.48
N ASP A 63 -10.09 -3.86 -4.38
CA ASP A 63 -10.52 -2.48 -4.36
C ASP A 63 -9.28 -1.57 -4.26
N HIS A 64 -9.29 -0.42 -4.92
CA HIS A 64 -8.16 0.52 -4.92
C HIS A 64 -8.59 1.85 -4.32
N LEU A 65 -8.07 2.17 -3.14
CA LEU A 65 -8.21 3.47 -2.51
C LEU A 65 -7.42 4.50 -3.30
N LEU A 66 -8.04 5.65 -3.53
CA LEU A 66 -7.48 6.78 -4.25
C LEU A 66 -7.53 8.02 -3.38
N VAL A 67 -6.46 8.81 -3.39
CA VAL A 67 -6.48 10.20 -2.91
C VAL A 67 -6.07 11.10 -4.06
N THR A 68 -6.94 12.03 -4.42
CA THR A 68 -6.77 12.93 -5.55
C THR A 68 -6.72 14.37 -5.06
N ASP A 69 -5.79 15.16 -5.57
CA ASP A 69 -5.82 16.62 -5.41
C ASP A 69 -6.91 17.18 -6.34
N ALA A 70 -7.98 17.72 -5.74
CA ALA A 70 -9.13 18.21 -6.48
C ALA A 70 -8.87 19.51 -7.23
N ASP A 71 -7.80 20.25 -6.91
CA ASP A 71 -7.43 21.47 -7.59
C ASP A 71 -6.66 21.15 -8.90
N THR A 72 -5.88 20.06 -8.91
CA THR A 72 -5.10 19.64 -10.09
C THR A 72 -5.70 18.45 -10.85
N GLY A 73 -6.57 17.66 -10.22
CA GLY A 73 -7.05 16.38 -10.71
C GLY A 73 -6.02 15.24 -10.61
N GLU A 74 -4.87 15.47 -9.98
CA GLU A 74 -3.80 14.48 -9.89
C GLU A 74 -4.08 13.43 -8.81
N LEU A 75 -3.86 12.15 -9.12
CA LEU A 75 -3.82 11.08 -8.13
C LEU A 75 -2.49 11.15 -7.35
N VAL A 76 -2.58 11.33 -6.03
CA VAL A 76 -1.44 11.66 -5.17
C VAL A 76 -1.15 10.61 -4.11
N ALA A 77 -2.10 9.72 -3.83
CA ALA A 77 -1.84 8.54 -3.02
C ALA A 77 -2.78 7.39 -3.42
N THR A 78 -2.33 6.17 -3.20
CA THR A 78 -3.15 4.98 -3.45
C THR A 78 -2.75 3.84 -2.52
N SER A 79 -3.69 2.94 -2.27
CA SER A 79 -3.48 1.65 -1.63
C SER A 79 -4.50 0.66 -2.18
N ARG A 80 -4.15 -0.62 -2.26
CA ARG A 80 -5.11 -1.66 -2.66
C ARG A 80 -5.53 -2.51 -1.48
N ILE A 81 -6.77 -2.97 -1.50
CA ILE A 81 -7.34 -3.84 -0.49
C ILE A 81 -7.93 -5.07 -1.16
N LEU A 82 -7.48 -6.25 -0.76
CA LEU A 82 -8.02 -7.53 -1.21
C LEU A 82 -8.91 -8.10 -0.10
N HIS A 83 -10.22 -8.18 -0.36
CA HIS A 83 -11.17 -8.81 0.56
C HIS A 83 -11.00 -10.34 0.55
N GLN A 84 -11.20 -11.02 1.69
CA GLN A 84 -11.07 -12.48 1.80
C GLN A 84 -11.85 -13.25 0.73
N SER A 85 -13.11 -12.90 0.48
CA SER A 85 -13.92 -13.60 -0.53
C SER A 85 -13.33 -13.48 -1.94
N ALA A 86 -12.71 -12.34 -2.26
CA ALA A 86 -12.03 -12.14 -3.54
C ALA A 86 -10.70 -12.90 -3.58
N ALA A 87 -9.95 -12.91 -2.48
CA ALA A 87 -8.73 -13.69 -2.33
C ALA A 87 -9.00 -15.18 -2.56
N GLU A 88 -10.03 -15.74 -1.92
CA GLU A 88 -10.43 -17.15 -2.08
C GLU A 88 -10.75 -17.51 -3.54
N ALA A 89 -11.35 -16.58 -4.30
CA ALA A 89 -11.67 -16.78 -5.71
C ALA A 89 -10.43 -16.81 -6.62
N ILE A 90 -9.30 -16.21 -6.21
CA ILE A 90 -8.06 -16.12 -7.00
C ILE A 90 -6.89 -16.93 -6.41
N GLY A 91 -7.18 -17.82 -5.46
CA GLY A 91 -6.21 -18.75 -4.89
C GLY A 91 -5.50 -18.29 -3.61
N GLY A 92 -5.94 -17.20 -3.00
CA GLY A 92 -5.48 -16.70 -1.70
C GLY A 92 -4.93 -15.29 -1.71
N PHE A 93 -4.50 -14.82 -0.55
CA PHE A 93 -3.84 -13.52 -0.36
C PHE A 93 -2.43 -13.51 -0.97
N TYR A 94 -1.94 -12.33 -1.36
CA TYR A 94 -0.56 -12.16 -1.81
C TYR A 94 0.43 -12.57 -0.72
N SER A 95 0.17 -12.20 0.53
CA SER A 95 1.02 -12.57 1.68
C SER A 95 1.14 -14.08 1.87
N ALA A 96 0.26 -14.91 1.31
CA ALA A 96 0.38 -16.36 1.37
C ALA A 96 1.51 -16.92 0.48
N GLU A 97 1.96 -16.15 -0.51
CA GLU A 97 3.11 -16.48 -1.35
C GLU A 97 4.43 -16.31 -0.57
N GLU A 98 4.47 -15.34 0.35
CA GLU A 98 5.66 -14.98 1.14
C GLU A 98 5.66 -15.63 2.54
N PHE A 99 4.49 -15.84 3.14
CA PHE A 99 4.32 -16.31 4.52
C PHE A 99 3.37 -17.51 4.64
N ASP A 100 3.59 -18.34 5.66
CA ASP A 100 2.61 -19.33 6.10
C ASP A 100 1.53 -18.65 6.96
N LEU A 101 0.36 -18.46 6.34
CA LEU A 101 -0.81 -17.84 6.98
C LEU A 101 -1.68 -18.84 7.76
N GLY A 102 -1.24 -20.10 7.94
CA GLY A 102 -2.06 -21.15 8.56
C GLY A 102 -2.51 -20.85 10.00
N ALA A 103 -1.84 -19.94 10.70
CA ALA A 103 -2.30 -19.43 11.99
C ALA A 103 -3.56 -18.57 11.85
N LEU A 104 -3.64 -17.76 10.79
CA LEU A 104 -4.70 -16.78 10.57
C LEU A 104 -5.98 -17.41 10.02
N THR A 105 -5.89 -18.53 9.29
CA THR A 105 -7.06 -19.25 8.75
C THR A 105 -7.98 -19.82 9.83
N ARG A 106 -7.51 -19.87 11.09
CA ARG A 106 -8.29 -20.33 12.25
C ARG A 106 -9.02 -19.21 12.98
N LEU A 107 -8.78 -17.95 12.61
CA LEU A 107 -9.42 -16.81 13.25
C LEU A 107 -10.89 -16.72 12.85
N PRO A 108 -11.80 -16.51 13.81
CA PRO A 108 -13.21 -16.30 13.48
C PRO A 108 -13.40 -14.88 12.96
N GLY A 109 -13.80 -14.73 11.70
CA GLY A 109 -14.12 -13.42 11.13
C GLY A 109 -13.67 -13.28 9.69
N THR A 110 -13.85 -12.07 9.18
CA THR A 110 -13.50 -11.70 7.81
C THR A 110 -12.15 -11.00 7.79
N MET A 111 -11.29 -11.42 6.87
CA MET A 111 -9.98 -10.80 6.66
C MET A 111 -9.96 -9.89 5.42
N ALA A 112 -9.07 -8.92 5.44
CA ALA A 112 -8.63 -8.22 4.23
C ALA A 112 -7.12 -8.01 4.24
N GLU A 113 -6.54 -7.93 3.06
CA GLU A 113 -5.12 -7.64 2.87
C GLU A 113 -4.94 -6.24 2.30
N LEU A 114 -4.19 -5.40 3.01
CA LEU A 114 -3.73 -4.10 2.54
C LEU A 114 -2.37 -4.23 1.88
N GLY A 115 -2.19 -3.60 0.73
CA GLY A 115 -0.90 -3.61 0.04
C GLY A 115 -0.70 -2.41 -0.87
N ARG A 116 0.53 -2.31 -1.38
CA ARG A 116 0.92 -1.32 -2.41
C ARG A 116 0.58 0.13 -2.04
N THR A 117 0.62 0.46 -0.75
CA THR A 117 0.38 1.83 -0.28
C THR A 117 1.53 2.74 -0.70
N CYS A 118 1.23 3.82 -1.42
CA CYS A 118 2.21 4.83 -1.78
C CYS A 118 1.62 6.25 -1.75
N VAL A 119 2.49 7.22 -1.51
CA VAL A 119 2.16 8.65 -1.51
C VAL A 119 3.19 9.38 -2.36
N HIS A 120 2.71 10.19 -3.30
CA HIS A 120 3.53 11.05 -4.14
C HIS A 120 4.46 11.89 -3.24
N PRO A 121 5.78 12.00 -3.54
CA PRO A 121 6.75 12.67 -2.68
C PRO A 121 6.32 14.06 -2.21
N ASP A 122 5.70 14.83 -3.11
CA ASP A 122 5.22 16.19 -2.82
C ASP A 122 4.03 16.25 -1.87
N TYR A 123 3.34 15.12 -1.66
CA TYR A 123 2.14 14.97 -0.83
C TYR A 123 2.40 14.14 0.43
N ARG A 124 3.66 13.80 0.74
CA ARG A 124 4.05 13.12 1.99
C ARG A 124 3.95 14.05 3.20
N ASN A 125 2.72 14.29 3.62
CA ASN A 125 2.36 15.02 4.83
C ASN A 125 1.32 14.23 5.63
N GLY A 126 1.11 14.61 6.88
CA GLY A 126 0.16 13.92 7.77
C GLY A 126 -1.27 13.89 7.21
N GLY A 127 -1.72 14.94 6.52
CA GLY A 127 -3.07 15.04 5.98
C GLY A 127 -3.38 13.99 4.91
N THR A 128 -2.48 13.79 3.93
CA THR A 128 -2.69 12.80 2.86
C THR A 128 -2.79 11.38 3.41
N ILE A 129 -1.90 11.02 4.36
CA ILE A 129 -1.88 9.70 4.98
C ILE A 129 -3.13 9.51 5.85
N SER A 130 -3.54 10.51 6.62
CA SER A 130 -4.78 10.46 7.41
C SER A 130 -6.02 10.24 6.55
N LEU A 131 -6.07 10.82 5.35
CA LEU A 131 -7.18 10.59 4.41
C LEU A 131 -7.21 9.16 3.88
N LEU A 132 -6.06 8.59 3.50
CA LEU A 132 -5.98 7.17 3.13
C LEU A 132 -6.49 6.27 4.27
N TRP A 133 -6.09 6.54 5.51
CA TRP A 133 -6.55 5.77 6.66
C TRP A 133 -8.04 5.95 6.95
N THR A 134 -8.59 7.14 6.69
CA THR A 134 -10.02 7.41 6.86
C THR A 134 -10.84 6.62 5.84
N GLU A 135 -10.42 6.62 4.57
CA GLU A 135 -11.06 5.83 3.51
C GLU A 135 -10.95 4.33 3.79
N LEU A 136 -9.76 3.86 4.21
CA LEU A 136 -9.56 2.47 4.62
C LEU A 136 -10.50 2.07 5.76
N ALA A 137 -10.61 2.90 6.80
CA ALA A 137 -11.48 2.63 7.94
C ALA A 137 -12.95 2.52 7.50
N SER A 138 -13.43 3.43 6.64
CA SER A 138 -14.78 3.34 6.07
C SER A 138 -14.97 2.03 5.32
N TRP A 139 -14.03 1.69 4.43
CA TRP A 139 -14.08 0.47 3.65
C TRP A 139 -14.15 -0.80 4.51
N LEU A 140 -13.36 -0.87 5.59
CA LEU A 140 -13.33 -2.01 6.51
C LEU A 140 -14.64 -2.15 7.28
N VAL A 141 -15.21 -1.04 7.75
CA VAL A 141 -16.50 -1.03 8.45
C VAL A 141 -17.63 -1.46 7.52
N ASP A 142 -17.70 -0.89 6.32
CA ASP A 142 -18.75 -1.17 5.34
C ASP A 142 -18.77 -2.64 4.91
N ARG A 143 -17.59 -3.27 4.85
CA ARG A 143 -17.41 -4.68 4.46
C ARG A 143 -17.28 -5.64 5.65
N LYS A 144 -17.43 -5.16 6.89
CA LYS A 144 -17.38 -5.97 8.12
C LYS A 144 -16.10 -6.80 8.23
N VAL A 145 -14.96 -6.16 7.99
CA VAL A 145 -13.65 -6.79 8.13
C VAL A 145 -13.20 -6.75 9.59
N ASP A 146 -12.87 -7.93 10.11
CA ASP A 146 -12.43 -8.12 11.50
C ASP A 146 -10.91 -8.05 11.63
N TYR A 147 -10.17 -8.48 10.59
CA TYR A 147 -8.71 -8.51 10.61
C TYR A 147 -8.12 -7.91 9.33
N LEU A 148 -7.20 -6.96 9.50
CA LEU A 148 -6.39 -6.41 8.42
C LEU A 148 -4.98 -6.99 8.49
N ILE A 149 -4.55 -7.60 7.39
CA ILE A 149 -3.19 -8.10 7.19
C ILE A 149 -2.50 -7.32 6.08
N GLY A 150 -1.18 -7.48 5.96
CA GLY A 150 -0.43 -6.91 4.86
C GLY A 150 1.06 -7.21 4.96
N CYS A 151 1.75 -7.12 3.83
CA CYS A 151 3.20 -7.23 3.76
C CYS A 151 3.80 -5.85 3.51
N ALA A 152 4.75 -5.45 4.35
CA ALA A 152 5.49 -4.21 4.20
C ALA A 152 6.96 -4.52 3.88
N SER A 153 7.48 -3.86 2.85
CA SER A 153 8.88 -3.95 2.46
C SER A 153 9.68 -2.81 3.09
N ILE A 154 10.89 -3.11 3.57
CA ILE A 154 11.82 -2.09 4.09
C ILE A 154 13.03 -2.09 3.18
N SER A 155 13.42 -0.90 2.70
CA SER A 155 14.61 -0.75 1.87
C SER A 155 15.87 -1.22 2.60
N MET A 156 16.70 -1.97 1.88
CA MET A 156 18.01 -2.48 2.34
C MET A 156 19.18 -1.59 1.90
N ALA A 157 18.90 -0.39 1.38
CA ALA A 157 19.91 0.51 0.80
C ALA A 157 21.03 0.91 1.78
N ASP A 158 20.81 0.80 3.10
CA ASP A 158 21.81 1.08 4.14
C ASP A 158 22.51 -0.17 4.68
N GLY A 159 22.57 -1.24 3.87
CA GLY A 159 23.12 -2.53 4.28
C GLY A 159 22.24 -3.27 5.29
N GLY A 160 20.96 -2.89 5.41
CA GLY A 160 19.99 -3.55 6.28
C GLY A 160 19.95 -3.03 7.72
N SER A 161 20.71 -2.00 8.05
CA SER A 161 20.76 -1.43 9.41
C SER A 161 19.39 -0.90 9.84
N ARG A 162 18.69 -0.17 8.96
CA ARG A 162 17.34 0.34 9.22
C ARG A 162 16.32 -0.80 9.32
N ALA A 163 16.37 -1.76 8.40
CA ALA A 163 15.49 -2.92 8.42
C ALA A 163 15.62 -3.70 9.73
N TRP A 164 16.85 -3.94 10.19
CA TRP A 164 17.12 -4.63 11.45
C TRP A 164 16.56 -3.88 12.66
N ARG A 165 16.77 -2.56 12.76
CA ARG A 165 16.24 -1.76 13.88
C ARG A 165 14.72 -1.74 13.91
N ILE A 166 14.08 -1.57 12.75
CA ILE A 166 12.61 -1.59 12.65
C ILE A 166 12.08 -2.96 13.05
N ALA A 167 12.65 -4.04 12.48
CA ALA A 167 12.25 -5.41 12.81
C ALA A 167 12.41 -5.69 14.31
N GLN A 168 13.52 -5.31 14.93
CA GLN A 168 13.76 -5.50 16.36
C GLN A 168 12.73 -4.74 17.22
N SER A 169 12.43 -3.48 16.87
CA SER A 169 11.44 -2.69 17.61
C SER A 169 10.04 -3.29 17.49
N LEU A 170 9.64 -3.70 16.27
CA LEU A 170 8.33 -4.34 16.03
C LEU A 170 8.21 -5.68 16.76
N GLN A 171 9.28 -6.50 16.74
CA GLN A 171 9.31 -7.78 17.43
C GLN A 171 9.21 -7.65 18.96
N ARG A 172 9.76 -6.58 19.52
CA ARG A 172 9.71 -6.34 20.96
C ARG A 172 8.36 -5.80 21.42
N ASP A 173 7.82 -4.84 20.68
CA ASP A 173 6.75 -3.98 21.19
C ASP A 173 5.38 -4.21 20.52
N HIS A 174 5.34 -4.89 19.36
CA HIS A 174 4.16 -4.92 18.48
C HIS A 174 3.79 -6.30 17.92
N LEU A 175 4.37 -7.39 18.46
CA LEU A 175 3.94 -8.73 18.04
C LEU A 175 2.52 -9.03 18.48
N THR A 176 1.79 -9.67 17.59
CA THR A 176 0.52 -10.32 17.92
C THR A 176 0.73 -11.47 18.91
N GLY A 177 -0.38 -11.94 19.50
CA GLY A 177 -0.38 -13.18 20.29
C GLY A 177 0.15 -14.36 19.47
N PRO A 178 0.79 -15.37 20.09
CA PRO A 178 1.41 -16.49 19.38
C PRO A 178 0.51 -17.17 18.33
N ASP A 179 -0.80 -17.24 18.61
CA ASP A 179 -1.79 -17.88 17.75
C ASP A 179 -2.11 -17.09 16.46
N CYS A 180 -1.63 -15.86 16.35
CA CYS A 180 -1.80 -14.99 15.17
C CYS A 180 -0.46 -14.67 14.49
N ARG A 181 0.62 -15.38 14.82
CA ARG A 181 1.95 -15.15 14.22
C ARG A 181 2.10 -15.98 12.96
N VAL A 182 2.72 -15.38 11.94
CA VAL A 182 3.03 -16.03 10.66
C VAL A 182 4.53 -16.15 10.48
N MET A 183 4.96 -17.13 9.70
CA MET A 183 6.38 -17.39 9.44
C MET A 183 6.67 -17.21 7.94
N PRO A 184 7.84 -16.67 7.56
CA PRO A 184 8.22 -16.59 6.15
C PRO A 184 8.36 -18.00 5.56
N ARG A 185 7.94 -18.18 4.30
CA ARG A 185 8.09 -19.46 3.58
C ARG A 185 9.52 -19.71 3.11
N ARG A 186 10.31 -18.64 2.95
CA ARG A 186 11.71 -18.68 2.52
C ARG A 186 12.54 -17.94 3.57
N SER A 187 13.42 -18.66 4.25
CA SER A 187 14.33 -18.14 5.27
C SER A 187 15.76 -18.52 4.94
#